data_AF-A0A2Z7B9K8-F1
#
_entry.id   AF-A0A2Z7B9K8-F1
#
_cell.length_a   1.000
_cell.length_b   1.000
_cell.length_c   1.000
_cell.angle_alpha   90.00
_cell.angle_beta   90.00
_cell.angle_gamma   90.00
#
_symmetry.space_group_name_H-M   'P 1'
#
loop_
_entity.id
_entity.type
_entity.pdbx_description
1 polymer ?
#
loop_
_entity_poly.entity_id
_entity_poly.type
_entity_poly.pdbx_seq_one_letter_code
_entity_poly.pdbx_strand_id
1 'polypeptide(L)'
;MGFLYNMVPDRDVSQLRGTTNFETVGLFEAQLTAAMAWGGEVIKLLSQAQREVNSTRQSFDEVMEHHTELEMQLEELEATRGQENRAAEAQKEALEALLAAEKAARAAEKEASAAKKRALEAELETTYAERAALKVELSGTKGRAEDDIGRLRSEAENAWGLGKEEFLKSFEFDDLCTKKSLAYFKNGFEGCVAQFKANGYSEEEHPAPFLSVARALEELPEEDEEEIGEEDEEDASGDEANTPLKSPKQ
;
A
#
# COMPACT_ATOMS: atom_id res chain seq x y z
N MET A 1 3.13 -30.66 124.96
CA MET A 1 4.02 -31.65 125.59
C MET A 1 4.42 -32.87 124.75
N GLY A 2 3.50 -33.61 124.08
CA GLY A 2 3.89 -34.82 123.33
C GLY A 2 4.74 -34.60 122.06
N PHE A 3 4.64 -33.42 121.43
CA PHE A 3 5.34 -33.14 120.17
C PHE A 3 6.79 -32.64 120.34
N LEU A 4 7.15 -32.06 121.49
CA LEU A 4 8.48 -31.53 121.77
C LEU A 4 9.53 -32.63 121.97
N TYR A 5 9.17 -33.77 122.56
CA TYR A 5 10.10 -34.87 122.84
C TYR A 5 10.63 -35.57 121.57
N ASN A 6 9.97 -35.41 120.41
CA ASN A 6 10.35 -36.06 119.16
C ASN A 6 11.27 -35.20 118.26
N MET A 7 11.55 -33.96 118.65
CA MET A 7 12.44 -33.04 117.90
C MET A 7 13.71 -32.66 118.68
N VAL A 8 13.84 -33.14 119.92
CA VAL A 8 15.02 -32.92 120.76
C VAL A 8 16.06 -33.98 120.38
N PRO A 9 17.29 -33.60 119.99
CA PRO A 9 18.36 -34.55 119.73
C PRO A 9 18.54 -35.46 120.93
N ASP A 10 18.73 -36.77 120.72
CA ASP A 10 18.80 -37.80 121.79
C ASP A 10 19.71 -37.40 122.97
N ARG A 11 20.72 -36.59 122.70
CA ARG A 11 21.67 -36.05 123.67
C ARG A 11 21.06 -35.13 124.75
N ASP A 12 19.98 -34.41 124.45
CA ASP A 12 19.45 -33.35 125.33
C ASP A 12 18.15 -33.77 126.05
N VAL A 13 17.62 -34.95 125.75
CA VAL A 13 16.37 -35.52 126.31
C VAL A 13 16.44 -35.69 127.84
N SER A 14 17.64 -36.02 128.37
CA SER A 14 17.85 -36.25 129.80
C SER A 14 17.84 -34.96 130.63
N GLN A 15 18.21 -33.82 130.02
CA GLN A 15 18.31 -32.52 130.70
C GLN A 15 16.94 -31.84 130.84
N LEU A 16 16.04 -32.07 129.88
CA LEU A 16 14.65 -31.61 129.88
C LEU A 16 13.76 -32.31 130.92
N ARG A 17 14.10 -33.55 131.31
CA ARG A 17 13.33 -34.34 132.29
C ARG A 17 13.47 -33.85 133.74
N GLY A 18 14.44 -32.96 134.02
CA GLY A 18 14.79 -32.48 135.36
C GLY A 18 14.33 -31.06 135.73
N THR A 19 13.72 -30.30 134.81
CA THR A 19 13.37 -28.89 135.04
C THR A 19 11.90 -28.73 135.43
N THR A 20 11.61 -28.29 136.67
CA THR A 20 10.25 -28.12 137.22
C THR A 20 9.61 -26.74 136.95
N ASN A 21 10.20 -25.90 136.10
CA ASN A 21 9.77 -24.51 135.89
C ASN A 21 8.91 -24.35 134.61
N PHE A 22 7.63 -24.74 134.72
CA PHE A 22 6.67 -24.84 133.61
C PHE A 22 6.52 -23.56 132.77
N GLU A 23 6.72 -22.37 133.37
CA GLU A 23 6.64 -21.08 132.66
C GLU A 23 7.74 -20.93 131.59
N THR A 24 8.96 -21.41 131.88
CA THR A 24 10.11 -21.31 130.94
C THR A 24 9.94 -22.23 129.74
N VAL A 25 9.38 -23.42 129.95
CA VAL A 25 9.07 -24.40 128.89
C VAL A 25 7.94 -23.89 128.00
N GLY A 26 6.91 -23.28 128.58
CA GLY A 26 5.80 -22.68 127.82
C GLY A 26 6.23 -21.49 126.96
N LEU A 27 7.14 -20.64 127.45
CA LEU A 27 7.66 -19.50 126.68
C LEU A 27 8.53 -19.97 125.50
N PHE A 28 9.31 -21.04 125.69
CA PHE A 28 10.09 -21.68 124.63
C PHE A 28 9.19 -22.37 123.60
N GLU A 29 8.13 -23.06 124.03
CA GLU A 29 7.13 -23.67 123.13
C GLU A 29 6.41 -22.61 122.29
N ALA A 30 6.08 -21.44 122.88
CA ALA A 30 5.48 -20.31 122.18
C ALA A 30 6.45 -19.66 121.17
N GLN A 31 7.72 -19.43 121.55
CA GLN A 31 8.75 -18.90 120.65
C GLN A 31 9.06 -19.86 119.50
N LEU A 32 9.15 -21.17 119.78
CA LEU A 32 9.32 -22.20 118.76
C LEU A 32 8.14 -22.24 117.79
N THR A 33 6.91 -22.16 118.29
CA THR A 33 5.69 -22.14 117.47
C THR A 33 5.64 -20.90 116.58
N ALA A 34 5.98 -19.73 117.12
CA ALA A 34 6.09 -18.50 116.34
C ALA A 34 7.19 -18.61 115.26
N ALA A 35 8.38 -19.09 115.61
CA ALA A 35 9.48 -19.26 114.65
C ALA A 35 9.12 -20.24 113.52
N MET A 36 8.42 -21.33 113.83
CA MET A 36 7.92 -22.29 112.83
C MET A 36 6.86 -21.68 111.92
N ALA A 37 5.92 -20.90 112.46
CA ALA A 37 4.91 -20.20 111.68
C ALA A 37 5.53 -19.17 110.72
N TRP A 38 6.47 -18.35 111.21
CA TRP A 38 7.22 -17.39 110.38
C TRP A 38 8.10 -18.09 109.34
N GLY A 39 8.76 -19.20 109.70
CA GLY A 39 9.53 -20.02 108.75
C GLY A 39 8.67 -20.60 107.64
N GLY A 40 7.46 -21.09 107.96
CA GLY A 40 6.49 -21.55 106.97
C GLY A 40 6.00 -20.44 106.03
N GLU A 41 5.73 -19.24 106.56
CA GLU A 41 5.32 -18.08 105.76
C GLU A 41 6.44 -17.64 104.79
N VAL A 42 7.69 -17.59 105.26
CA VAL A 42 8.86 -17.27 104.41
C VAL A 42 9.05 -18.30 103.30
N ILE A 43 8.93 -19.60 103.61
CA ILE A 43 9.02 -20.66 102.60
C ILE A 43 7.91 -20.51 101.56
N LYS A 44 6.69 -20.17 101.99
CA LYS A 44 5.53 -19.96 101.09
C LYS A 44 5.77 -18.76 100.16
N LEU A 45 6.19 -17.62 100.70
CA LEU A 45 6.50 -16.42 99.91
C LEU A 45 7.65 -16.68 98.93
N LEU A 46 8.72 -17.34 99.39
CA LEU A 46 9.84 -17.70 98.53
C LEU A 46 9.43 -18.65 97.41
N SER A 47 8.63 -19.67 97.72
CA SER A 47 8.11 -20.63 96.74
C SER A 47 7.20 -19.94 95.72
N GLN A 48 6.39 -18.98 96.16
CA GLN A 48 5.55 -18.19 95.27
C GLN A 48 6.40 -17.30 94.35
N ALA A 49 7.35 -16.54 94.91
CA ALA A 49 8.25 -15.70 94.15
C ALA A 49 9.06 -16.51 93.12
N GLN A 50 9.54 -17.71 93.50
CA GLN A 50 10.25 -18.59 92.58
C GLN A 50 9.34 -19.08 91.44
N ARG A 51 8.07 -19.39 91.71
CA ARG A 51 7.11 -19.77 90.67
C ARG A 51 6.82 -18.62 89.71
N GLU A 52 6.65 -17.41 90.23
CA GLU A 52 6.43 -16.20 89.44
C GLU A 52 7.64 -15.91 88.53
N VAL A 53 8.86 -15.94 89.08
CA VAL A 53 10.10 -15.77 88.30
C VAL A 53 10.21 -16.82 87.19
N ASN A 54 9.91 -18.09 87.48
CA ASN A 54 9.93 -19.14 86.46
C ASN A 54 8.89 -18.91 85.36
N SER A 55 7.68 -18.45 85.71
CA SER A 55 6.66 -18.10 84.73
C SER A 55 7.10 -16.93 83.86
N THR A 56 7.69 -15.89 84.45
CA THR A 56 8.22 -14.74 83.69
C THR A 56 9.36 -15.18 82.78
N ARG A 57 10.26 -16.04 83.25
CA ARG A 57 11.35 -16.57 82.44
C ARG A 57 10.82 -17.33 81.22
N GLN A 58 9.86 -18.23 81.42
CA GLN A 58 9.25 -18.95 80.31
C GLN A 58 8.58 -18.01 79.31
N SER A 59 7.82 -17.01 79.77
CA SER A 59 7.21 -16.03 78.88
C SER A 59 8.24 -15.19 78.10
N PHE A 60 9.40 -14.92 78.71
CA PHE A 60 10.49 -14.24 78.04
C PHE A 60 11.13 -15.13 76.98
N ASP A 61 11.37 -16.41 77.29
CA ASP A 61 11.92 -17.38 76.35
C ASP A 61 10.99 -17.51 75.11
N GLU A 62 9.67 -17.60 75.31
CA GLU A 62 8.67 -17.62 74.23
C GLU A 62 8.69 -16.33 73.38
N VAL A 63 8.80 -15.16 74.00
CA VAL A 63 8.93 -13.88 73.28
C VAL A 63 10.21 -13.82 72.47
N MET A 64 11.32 -14.35 72.99
CA MET A 64 12.59 -14.39 72.27
C MET A 64 12.53 -15.34 71.07
N GLU A 65 11.89 -16.49 71.18
CA GLU A 65 11.65 -17.39 70.04
C GLU A 65 10.85 -16.69 68.94
N HIS A 66 9.73 -16.05 69.27
CA HIS A 66 8.96 -15.27 68.31
C HIS A 66 9.74 -14.10 67.69
N HIS A 67 10.62 -13.45 68.46
CA HIS A 67 11.48 -12.40 67.94
C HIS A 67 12.42 -12.95 66.87
N THR A 68 13.08 -14.08 67.12
CA THR A 68 13.96 -14.72 66.12
C THR A 68 13.20 -15.17 64.88
N GLU A 69 11.96 -15.65 65.03
CA GLU A 69 11.11 -15.99 63.89
C GLU A 69 10.76 -14.76 63.04
N LEU A 70 10.39 -13.65 63.67
CA LEU A 70 10.11 -12.39 62.98
C LEU A 70 11.36 -11.81 62.30
N GLU A 71 12.54 -11.97 62.90
CA GLU A 71 13.81 -11.58 62.28
C GLU A 71 14.08 -12.38 61.00
N MET A 72 13.89 -13.71 61.03
CA MET A 72 14.03 -14.53 59.81
C MET A 72 13.01 -14.13 58.72
N GLN A 73 11.75 -13.88 59.09
CA GLN A 73 10.73 -13.45 58.13
C GLN A 73 11.06 -12.08 57.52
N LEU A 74 11.64 -11.17 58.30
CA LEU A 74 12.09 -9.88 57.79
C LEU A 74 13.23 -10.06 56.78
N GLU A 75 14.24 -10.87 57.09
CA GLU A 75 15.35 -11.16 56.18
C GLU A 75 14.86 -11.77 54.86
N GLU A 76 13.89 -12.70 54.90
CA GLU A 76 13.27 -13.28 53.71
C GLU A 76 12.51 -12.21 52.88
N LEU A 77 11.76 -11.32 53.55
CA LEU A 77 11.04 -10.23 52.88
C LEU A 77 12.02 -9.23 52.24
N GLU A 78 13.14 -8.93 52.90
CA GLU A 78 14.16 -8.06 52.34
C GLU A 78 14.88 -8.68 51.14
N ALA A 79 15.15 -9.99 51.19
CA ALA A 79 15.73 -10.73 50.07
C ALA A 79 14.79 -10.74 48.85
N THR A 80 13.50 -11.04 49.07
CA THR A 80 12.47 -11.04 48.02
C THR A 80 12.27 -9.65 47.42
N ARG A 81 12.17 -8.60 48.25
CA ARG A 81 12.13 -7.19 47.78
C ARG A 81 13.37 -6.82 46.97
N GLY A 82 14.54 -7.23 47.41
CA GLY A 82 15.79 -7.02 46.68
C GLY A 82 15.79 -7.71 45.32
N GLN A 83 15.23 -8.91 45.22
CA GLN A 83 15.08 -9.63 43.96
C GLN A 83 14.06 -8.97 43.03
N GLU A 84 12.91 -8.54 43.56
CA GLU A 84 11.89 -7.81 42.81
C GLU A 84 12.43 -6.51 42.23
N ASN A 85 13.15 -5.71 43.02
CA ASN A 85 13.77 -4.48 42.56
C ASN A 85 14.76 -4.72 41.40
N ARG A 86 15.63 -5.73 41.52
CA ARG A 86 16.56 -6.09 40.44
C ARG A 86 15.82 -6.55 39.18
N ALA A 87 14.74 -7.30 39.34
CA ALA A 87 13.92 -7.74 38.22
C ALA A 87 13.21 -6.55 37.53
N ALA A 88 12.68 -5.60 38.31
CA ALA A 88 12.05 -4.39 37.80
C ALA A 88 13.06 -3.49 37.06
N GLU A 89 14.27 -3.33 37.60
CA GLU A 89 15.35 -2.61 36.92
C GLU A 89 15.74 -3.29 35.60
N ALA A 90 15.92 -4.61 35.59
CA ALA A 90 16.22 -5.35 34.38
C ALA A 90 15.10 -5.24 33.32
N GLN A 91 13.83 -5.27 33.74
CA GLN A 91 12.70 -5.06 32.83
C GLN A 91 12.69 -3.64 32.25
N LYS A 92 12.98 -2.63 33.08
CA LYS A 92 13.09 -1.25 32.62
C LYS A 92 14.22 -1.09 31.59
N GLU A 93 15.41 -1.61 31.88
CA GLU A 93 16.55 -1.58 30.95
C GLU A 93 16.22 -2.30 29.62
N ALA A 94 15.53 -3.44 29.69
CA ALA A 94 15.09 -4.17 28.50
C ALA A 94 14.08 -3.36 27.65
N LEU A 95 13.11 -2.68 28.29
CA LEU A 95 12.16 -1.82 27.59
C LEU A 95 12.84 -0.60 26.97
N GLU A 96 13.80 0.01 27.67
CA GLU A 96 14.58 1.13 27.12
C GLU A 96 15.42 0.69 25.91
N ALA A 97 16.03 -0.49 25.96
CA ALA A 97 16.75 -1.08 24.82
C ALA A 97 15.83 -1.38 23.63
N LEU A 98 14.64 -1.95 23.88
CA LEU A 98 13.64 -2.19 22.83
C LEU A 98 13.16 -0.89 22.19
N LEU A 99 12.91 0.14 22.99
CA LEU A 99 12.48 1.45 22.50
C LEU A 99 13.60 2.13 21.68
N ALA A 100 14.86 2.00 22.08
CA ALA A 100 16.00 2.48 21.29
C ALA A 100 16.11 1.73 19.95
N ALA A 101 15.94 0.41 19.95
CA ALA A 101 15.93 -0.40 18.74
C ALA A 101 14.77 -0.04 17.79
N GLU A 102 13.56 0.16 18.32
CA GLU A 102 12.40 0.58 17.54
C GLU A 102 12.61 1.96 16.89
N LYS A 103 13.16 2.92 17.65
CA LYS A 103 13.48 4.25 17.11
C LYS A 103 14.52 4.18 15.99
N ALA A 104 15.54 3.33 16.14
CA ALA A 104 16.55 3.12 15.10
C ALA A 104 15.95 2.47 13.85
N ALA A 105 15.12 1.44 14.01
CA ALA A 105 14.42 0.80 12.90
C ALA A 105 13.50 1.78 12.15
N ARG A 106 12.73 2.59 12.89
CA ARG A 106 11.86 3.62 12.31
C ARG A 106 12.65 4.71 11.58
N ALA A 107 13.85 5.07 12.06
CA ALA A 107 14.72 6.01 11.37
C ALA A 107 15.25 5.42 10.05
N ALA A 108 15.71 4.17 10.06
CA ALA A 108 16.15 3.46 8.85
C ALA A 108 15.02 3.31 7.82
N GLU A 109 13.79 3.02 8.25
CA GLU A 109 12.63 2.95 7.37
C GLU A 109 12.30 4.29 6.71
N LYS A 110 12.37 5.40 7.47
CA LYS A 110 12.18 6.75 6.93
C LYS A 110 13.26 7.11 5.91
N GLU A 111 14.51 6.74 6.16
CA GLU A 111 15.59 6.96 5.22
C GLU A 111 15.40 6.14 3.94
N ALA A 112 15.05 4.85 4.07
CA ALA A 112 14.77 3.98 2.94
C ALA A 112 13.59 4.46 2.10
N SER A 113 12.50 4.91 2.73
CA SER A 113 11.36 5.49 2.01
C SER A 113 11.71 6.81 1.33
N ALA A 114 12.51 7.67 1.95
CA ALA A 114 13.02 8.89 1.32
C ALA A 114 13.95 8.59 0.12
N ALA A 115 14.78 7.55 0.21
CA ALA A 115 15.62 7.10 -0.91
C ALA A 115 14.77 6.57 -2.08
N LYS A 116 13.76 5.74 -1.80
CA LYS A 116 12.80 5.24 -2.81
C LYS A 116 12.08 6.39 -3.51
N LYS A 117 11.60 7.38 -2.76
CA LYS A 117 10.93 8.55 -3.33
C LYS A 117 11.85 9.31 -4.30
N ARG A 118 13.10 9.58 -3.91
CA ARG A 118 14.08 10.24 -4.78
C ARG A 118 14.38 9.45 -6.04
N ALA A 119 14.48 8.12 -5.95
CA ALA A 119 14.71 7.26 -7.11
C ALA A 119 13.53 7.34 -8.10
N LEU A 120 12.29 7.26 -7.61
CA LEU A 120 11.09 7.41 -8.45
C LEU A 120 10.99 8.80 -9.07
N GLU A 121 11.33 9.86 -8.34
CA GLU A 121 11.38 11.22 -8.88
C GLU A 121 12.42 11.35 -10.00
N ALA A 122 13.58 10.70 -9.87
CA ALA A 122 14.59 10.68 -10.92
C ALA A 122 14.13 9.90 -12.17
N GLU A 123 13.52 8.73 -12.00
CA GLU A 123 12.95 7.95 -13.10
C GLU A 123 11.82 8.70 -13.82
N LEU A 124 11.01 9.44 -13.06
CA LEU A 124 9.97 10.28 -13.61
C LEU A 124 10.58 11.40 -14.47
N GLU A 125 11.60 12.10 -13.98
CA GLU A 125 12.30 13.14 -14.75
C GLU A 125 12.92 12.58 -16.04
N THR A 126 13.56 11.40 -15.98
CA THR A 126 14.13 10.76 -17.18
C THR A 126 13.06 10.41 -18.20
N THR A 127 11.94 9.83 -17.78
CA THR A 127 10.83 9.49 -18.71
C THR A 127 10.16 10.72 -19.29
N TYR A 128 10.07 11.82 -18.53
CA TYR A 128 9.60 13.10 -19.06
C TYR A 128 10.55 13.68 -20.11
N ALA A 129 11.86 13.61 -19.89
CA ALA A 129 12.87 14.03 -20.86
C ALA A 129 12.82 13.19 -22.15
N GLU A 130 12.71 11.86 -22.03
CA GLU A 130 12.54 10.94 -23.16
C GLU A 130 11.27 11.25 -23.96
N ARG A 131 10.14 11.46 -23.28
CA ARG A 131 8.89 11.86 -23.92
C ARG A 131 9.01 13.18 -24.66
N ALA A 132 9.73 14.16 -24.09
CA ALA A 132 9.98 15.43 -24.74
C ALA A 132 10.82 15.26 -26.02
N ALA A 133 11.89 14.46 -25.96
CA ALA A 133 12.72 14.14 -27.12
C ALA A 133 11.92 13.46 -28.23
N LEU A 134 11.14 12.42 -27.89
CA LEU A 134 10.28 11.72 -28.85
C LEU A 134 9.23 12.65 -29.47
N LYS A 135 8.68 13.59 -28.71
CA LYS A 135 7.74 14.58 -29.24
C LYS A 135 8.40 15.49 -30.29
N VAL A 136 9.65 15.91 -30.05
CA VAL A 136 10.43 16.69 -31.02
C VAL A 136 10.71 15.87 -32.27
N GLU A 137 11.18 14.64 -32.13
CA GLU A 137 11.44 13.75 -33.27
C GLU A 137 10.19 13.52 -34.12
N LEU A 138 9.05 13.23 -33.47
CA LEU A 138 7.77 13.05 -34.15
C LEU A 138 7.34 14.31 -34.91
N SER A 139 7.51 15.49 -34.32
CA SER A 139 7.21 16.74 -35.02
C SER A 139 8.11 16.96 -36.24
N GLY A 140 9.40 16.58 -36.14
CA GLY A 140 10.36 16.67 -37.23
C GLY A 140 10.09 15.67 -38.36
N THR A 141 9.73 14.42 -38.04
CA THR A 141 9.36 13.42 -39.06
C THR A 141 8.06 13.77 -39.74
N LYS A 142 7.08 14.30 -38.99
CA LYS A 142 5.82 14.81 -39.54
C LYS A 142 6.08 15.94 -40.54
N GLY A 143 6.90 16.94 -40.18
CA GLY A 143 7.23 18.04 -41.09
C GLY A 143 7.91 17.57 -42.38
N ARG A 144 8.88 16.66 -42.28
CA ARG A 144 9.51 16.05 -43.47
C ARG A 144 8.51 15.31 -44.35
N ALA A 145 7.59 14.56 -43.75
CA ALA A 145 6.55 13.86 -44.51
C ALA A 145 5.61 14.85 -45.23
N GLU A 146 5.24 15.96 -44.59
CA GLU A 146 4.44 17.02 -45.21
C GLU A 146 5.18 17.69 -46.39
N ASP A 147 6.47 17.99 -46.22
CA ASP A 147 7.33 18.53 -47.29
C ASP A 147 7.46 17.55 -48.47
N ASP A 148 7.63 16.26 -48.18
CA ASP A 148 7.71 15.19 -49.18
C ASP A 148 6.39 15.03 -49.96
N ILE A 149 5.25 15.04 -49.27
CA ILE A 149 3.92 15.02 -49.91
C ILE A 149 3.75 16.25 -50.80
N GLY A 150 4.15 17.44 -50.34
CA GLY A 150 4.10 18.67 -51.13
C GLY A 150 4.93 18.57 -52.41
N ARG A 151 6.19 18.13 -52.29
CA ARG A 151 7.09 17.94 -53.43
C ARG A 151 6.53 16.93 -54.43
N LEU A 152 6.11 15.74 -53.97
CA LEU A 152 5.57 14.69 -54.84
C LEU A 152 4.30 15.12 -55.55
N ARG A 153 3.44 15.91 -54.90
CA ARG A 153 2.25 16.49 -55.53
C ARG A 153 2.63 17.43 -56.68
N SER A 154 3.57 18.34 -56.46
CA SER A 154 4.05 19.24 -57.51
C SER A 154 4.75 18.51 -58.66
N GLU A 155 5.52 17.46 -58.36
CA GLU A 155 6.12 16.58 -59.37
C GLU A 155 5.05 15.87 -60.20
N ALA A 156 3.98 15.36 -59.57
CA ALA A 156 2.87 14.72 -60.25
C ALA A 156 2.09 15.71 -61.14
N GLU A 157 1.80 16.93 -60.66
CA GLU A 157 1.15 17.98 -61.45
C GLU A 157 2.00 18.38 -62.67
N ASN A 158 3.31 18.50 -62.50
CA ASN A 158 4.24 18.80 -63.58
C ASN A 158 4.28 17.67 -64.62
N ALA A 159 4.47 16.42 -64.18
CA ALA A 159 4.50 15.24 -65.05
C ALA A 159 3.18 15.06 -65.82
N TRP A 160 2.05 15.28 -65.16
CA TRP A 160 0.74 15.27 -65.81
C TRP A 160 0.62 16.36 -66.88
N GLY A 161 1.07 17.59 -66.58
CA GLY A 161 1.09 18.69 -67.54
C GLY A 161 1.95 18.39 -68.78
N LEU A 162 3.15 17.86 -68.57
CA LEU A 162 4.05 17.44 -69.65
C LEU A 162 3.45 16.32 -70.49
N GLY A 163 2.95 15.26 -69.87
CA GLY A 163 2.34 14.13 -70.57
C GLY A 163 1.11 14.55 -71.38
N LYS A 164 0.28 15.44 -70.82
CA LYS A 164 -0.85 16.03 -71.55
C LYS A 164 -0.40 16.84 -72.76
N GLU A 165 0.64 17.67 -72.61
CA GLU A 165 1.17 18.47 -73.71
C GLU A 165 1.80 17.60 -74.81
N GLU A 166 2.51 16.53 -74.43
CA GLU A 166 3.07 15.55 -75.35
C GLU A 166 1.97 14.79 -76.10
N PHE A 167 0.93 14.32 -75.39
CA PHE A 167 -0.22 13.64 -75.99
C PHE A 167 -0.96 14.53 -77.00
N LEU A 168 -1.25 15.78 -76.65
CA LEU A 168 -1.92 16.72 -77.56
C LEU A 168 -1.10 17.05 -78.82
N LYS A 169 0.22 16.84 -78.79
CA LYS A 169 1.12 17.00 -79.94
C LYS A 169 1.40 15.67 -80.66
N SER A 170 0.82 14.57 -80.20
CA SER A 170 1.05 13.24 -80.76
C SER A 170 0.23 13.03 -82.04
N PHE A 171 0.78 12.24 -82.96
CA PHE A 171 0.03 11.81 -84.15
C PHE A 171 -1.21 10.99 -83.77
N GLU A 172 -1.17 10.22 -82.67
CA GLU A 172 -2.33 9.46 -82.18
C GLU A 172 -3.52 10.37 -81.85
N PHE A 173 -3.27 11.54 -81.25
CA PHE A 173 -4.32 12.53 -81.01
C PHE A 173 -4.84 13.15 -82.30
N ASP A 174 -3.96 13.56 -83.23
CA ASP A 174 -4.37 14.12 -84.53
C ASP A 174 -5.17 13.12 -85.37
N ASP A 175 -4.76 11.86 -85.39
CA ASP A 175 -5.46 10.74 -86.03
C ASP A 175 -6.84 10.54 -85.42
N LEU A 176 -6.93 10.48 -84.08
CA LEU A 176 -8.19 10.37 -83.36
C LEU A 176 -9.13 11.55 -83.65
N CYS A 177 -8.62 12.80 -83.64
CA CYS A 177 -9.39 13.98 -84.00
C CYS A 177 -9.89 13.91 -85.45
N THR A 178 -9.04 13.46 -86.38
CA THR A 178 -9.41 13.31 -87.80
C THR A 178 -10.52 12.28 -87.95
N LYS A 179 -10.34 11.08 -87.39
CA LYS A 179 -11.34 10.01 -87.39
C LYS A 179 -12.68 10.46 -86.79
N LYS A 180 -12.64 11.06 -85.60
CA LYS A 180 -13.85 11.53 -84.91
C LYS A 180 -14.55 12.68 -85.64
N SER A 181 -13.80 13.64 -86.21
CA SER A 181 -14.37 14.73 -87.01
C SER A 181 -15.01 14.24 -88.30
N LEU A 182 -14.41 13.24 -88.96
CA LEU A 182 -14.98 12.59 -90.13
C LEU A 182 -16.27 11.86 -89.78
N ALA A 183 -16.29 11.10 -88.68
CA ALA A 183 -17.49 10.42 -88.19
C ALA A 183 -18.64 11.40 -87.88
N TYR A 184 -18.36 12.50 -87.16
CA TYR A 184 -19.36 13.54 -86.91
C TYR A 184 -19.85 14.21 -88.21
N PHE A 185 -18.94 14.51 -89.13
CA PHE A 185 -19.29 15.12 -90.41
C PHE A 185 -20.17 14.18 -91.23
N LYS A 186 -19.81 12.90 -91.35
CA LYS A 186 -20.58 11.88 -92.06
C LYS A 186 -21.98 11.75 -91.45
N ASN A 187 -22.09 11.54 -90.15
CA ASN A 187 -23.38 11.40 -89.46
C ASN A 187 -24.27 12.65 -89.60
N GLY A 188 -23.71 13.84 -89.41
CA GLY A 188 -24.45 15.10 -89.54
C GLY A 188 -24.88 15.37 -90.99
N PHE A 189 -23.99 15.10 -91.95
CA PHE A 189 -24.24 15.30 -93.37
C PHE A 189 -25.31 14.33 -93.89
N GLU A 190 -25.24 13.06 -93.50
CA GLU A 190 -26.28 12.07 -93.79
C GLU A 190 -27.63 12.50 -93.22
N GLY A 191 -27.66 13.02 -91.99
CA GLY A 191 -28.86 13.61 -91.39
C GLY A 191 -29.44 14.78 -92.21
N CYS A 192 -28.60 15.70 -92.68
CA CYS A 192 -29.02 16.79 -93.56
C CYS A 192 -29.57 16.27 -94.90
N VAL A 193 -28.87 15.32 -95.55
CA VAL A 193 -29.30 14.70 -96.81
C VAL A 193 -30.65 14.00 -96.64
N ALA A 194 -30.85 13.28 -95.53
CA ALA A 194 -32.11 12.64 -95.21
C ALA A 194 -33.27 13.65 -95.07
N GLN A 195 -33.02 14.80 -94.44
CA GLN A 195 -34.02 15.89 -94.35
C GLN A 195 -34.38 16.47 -95.73
N PHE A 196 -33.40 16.73 -96.61
CA PHE A 196 -33.69 17.21 -97.97
C PHE A 196 -34.57 16.23 -98.74
N LYS A 197 -34.26 14.93 -98.66
CA LYS A 197 -35.05 13.87 -99.27
C LYS A 197 -36.47 13.81 -98.68
N ALA A 198 -36.61 13.90 -97.35
CA ALA A 198 -37.90 13.92 -96.67
C ALA A 198 -38.78 15.14 -97.03
N ASN A 199 -38.15 16.28 -97.36
CA ASN A 199 -38.83 17.50 -97.81
C ASN A 199 -39.23 17.49 -99.31
N GLY A 200 -39.06 16.37 -100.01
CA GLY A 200 -39.51 16.19 -101.39
C GLY A 200 -38.48 16.60 -102.47
N TYR A 201 -37.21 16.72 -102.10
CA TYR A 201 -36.14 17.02 -103.06
C TYR A 201 -35.79 15.80 -103.93
N SER A 202 -35.87 15.95 -105.27
CA SER A 202 -35.40 14.96 -106.24
C SER A 202 -34.13 15.43 -106.96
N GLU A 203 -33.10 14.58 -106.98
CA GLU A 203 -31.80 14.83 -107.64
C GLU A 203 -31.93 14.96 -109.16
N GLU A 204 -32.97 14.37 -109.76
CA GLU A 204 -33.20 14.38 -111.22
C GLU A 204 -33.66 15.74 -111.75
N GLU A 205 -34.42 16.50 -110.95
CA GLU A 205 -34.94 17.82 -111.34
C GLU A 205 -33.99 18.96 -110.98
N HIS A 206 -33.26 18.82 -109.87
CA HIS A 206 -32.33 19.82 -109.38
C HIS A 206 -31.01 19.14 -109.01
N PRO A 207 -29.98 19.23 -109.85
CA PRO A 207 -28.69 18.65 -109.52
C PRO A 207 -28.10 19.33 -108.29
N ALA A 208 -27.84 18.55 -107.24
CA ALA A 208 -27.16 19.00 -106.02
C ALA A 208 -25.71 18.50 -106.01
N PRO A 209 -24.71 19.38 -106.20
CA PRO A 209 -23.30 19.00 -106.13
C PRO A 209 -22.93 18.30 -104.82
N PHE A 210 -23.62 18.59 -103.71
CA PHE A 210 -23.34 17.96 -102.41
C PHE A 210 -23.71 16.46 -102.37
N LEU A 211 -24.64 15.95 -103.19
CA LEU A 211 -24.94 14.51 -103.22
C LEU A 211 -23.78 13.67 -103.79
N SER A 212 -22.89 14.28 -104.57
CA SER A 212 -21.62 13.64 -104.98
C SER A 212 -20.66 13.44 -103.81
N VAL A 213 -20.69 14.36 -102.83
CA VAL A 213 -19.93 14.25 -101.58
C VAL A 213 -20.50 13.12 -100.71
N ALA A 214 -21.82 12.91 -100.70
CA ALA A 214 -22.45 11.80 -99.99
C ALA A 214 -21.92 10.44 -100.44
N ARG A 215 -21.83 10.22 -101.75
CA ARG A 215 -21.31 8.96 -102.31
C ARG A 215 -19.82 8.78 -102.05
N ALA A 216 -19.04 9.87 -102.13
CA ALA A 216 -17.61 9.81 -101.82
C ALA A 216 -17.33 9.44 -100.35
N LEU A 217 -18.19 9.86 -99.41
CA LEU A 217 -18.09 9.47 -98.00
C LEU A 217 -18.48 8.01 -97.72
N GLU A 218 -19.33 7.41 -98.56
CA GLU A 218 -19.71 6.00 -98.48
C GLU A 218 -18.63 5.07 -99.07
N GLU A 219 -17.78 5.57 -99.97
CA GLU A 219 -16.65 4.85 -100.58
C GLU A 219 -15.33 4.93 -99.79
N LEU A 220 -15.25 5.76 -98.75
CA LEU A 220 -14.09 5.79 -97.85
C LEU A 220 -14.05 4.49 -97.02
N PRO A 221 -12.88 3.85 -96.87
CA PRO A 221 -12.77 2.64 -96.07
C PRO A 221 -13.16 2.92 -94.61
N GLU A 222 -14.01 2.06 -94.05
CA GLU A 222 -14.22 1.98 -92.60
C GLU A 222 -12.91 1.46 -92.01
N GLU A 223 -12.01 2.38 -91.62
CA GLU A 223 -10.82 2.01 -90.86
C GLU A 223 -11.26 1.46 -89.50
N ASP A 224 -10.79 0.25 -89.17
CA ASP A 224 -11.22 -0.55 -88.02
C ASP A 224 -11.49 0.29 -86.76
N GLU A 225 -12.77 0.39 -86.39
CA GLU A 225 -13.25 0.95 -85.14
C GLU A 225 -12.90 -0.02 -84.01
N GLU A 226 -11.67 0.02 -83.51
CA GLU A 226 -11.45 -0.44 -82.14
C GLU A 226 -12.22 0.52 -81.23
N GLU A 227 -13.15 -0.04 -80.47
CA GLU A 227 -14.09 0.61 -79.55
C GLU A 227 -13.32 1.48 -78.54
N ILE A 228 -13.04 2.74 -78.91
CA ILE A 228 -12.52 3.74 -77.99
C ILE A 228 -13.72 4.18 -77.15
N GLY A 229 -13.82 3.57 -75.97
CA GLY A 229 -14.95 3.70 -75.04
C GLY A 229 -15.46 5.13 -74.91
N GLU A 230 -16.77 5.26 -75.02
CA GLU A 230 -17.48 6.38 -74.42
C GLU A 230 -17.29 6.27 -72.90
N GLU A 231 -16.34 7.03 -72.36
CA GLU A 231 -16.36 7.33 -70.93
C GLU A 231 -17.47 8.38 -70.72
N ASP A 232 -18.59 7.86 -70.23
CA ASP A 232 -19.74 8.60 -69.71
C ASP A 232 -19.31 9.77 -68.80
N GLU A 233 -20.01 10.90 -68.95
CA GLU A 233 -20.09 11.92 -67.91
C GLU A 233 -20.73 11.30 -66.66
N GLU A 234 -19.93 10.73 -65.76
CA GLU A 234 -20.38 10.46 -64.39
C GLU A 234 -20.12 11.69 -63.50
N ASP A 235 -21.22 12.39 -63.25
CA ASP A 235 -21.47 13.22 -62.08
C ASP A 235 -20.93 12.54 -60.81
N ALA A 236 -19.78 12.98 -60.31
CA ALA A 236 -19.33 12.70 -58.96
C ALA A 236 -20.13 13.55 -57.95
N SER A 237 -21.44 13.29 -57.84
CA SER A 237 -22.25 13.68 -56.68
C SER A 237 -21.96 12.71 -55.52
N GLY A 238 -20.80 12.88 -54.90
CA GLY A 238 -20.52 12.35 -53.56
C GLY A 238 -21.03 13.32 -52.50
N ASP A 239 -22.36 13.40 -52.34
CA ASP A 239 -22.96 14.11 -51.20
C ASP A 239 -22.67 13.32 -49.91
N GLU A 240 -22.19 14.07 -48.92
CA GLU A 240 -21.89 13.61 -47.57
C GLU A 240 -23.15 13.01 -46.93
N ALA A 241 -23.14 11.70 -46.68
CA ALA A 241 -23.92 11.14 -45.59
C ALA A 241 -23.34 11.63 -44.26
N ASN A 242 -23.63 12.89 -43.91
CA ASN A 242 -23.63 13.36 -42.53
C ASN A 242 -24.61 12.49 -41.75
N THR A 243 -24.09 11.57 -40.93
CA THR A 243 -24.87 10.99 -39.83
C THR A 243 -24.95 12.03 -38.71
N PRO A 244 -26.14 12.51 -38.31
CA PRO A 244 -26.26 13.30 -37.10
C PRO A 244 -26.14 12.36 -35.90
N LEU A 245 -25.01 12.43 -35.19
CA LEU A 245 -24.88 11.82 -33.87
C LEU A 245 -25.94 12.47 -32.94
N LYS A 246 -26.97 11.70 -32.57
CA LYS A 246 -27.94 12.12 -31.55
C LYS A 246 -27.20 12.37 -30.23
N SER A 247 -27.30 13.60 -29.72
CA SER A 247 -26.97 13.93 -28.33
C SER A 247 -27.91 13.17 -27.37
N PRO A 248 -27.41 12.72 -26.20
CA PRO A 248 -28.27 12.22 -25.13
C PRO A 248 -28.99 13.40 -24.47
N LYS A 249 -30.32 13.32 -24.38
CA LYS A 249 -31.07 14.19 -23.46
C LYS A 249 -30.80 13.74 -22.02
N GLN A 250 -30.42 14.71 -21.19
CA GLN A 250 -30.61 14.67 -19.74
C GLN A 250 -32.06 14.38 -19.38
#